data_AF-A0A6C7E622-F1
#
_entry.id   AF-A0A6C7E622-F1
#
_cell.length_a   1.000
_cell.length_b   1.000
_cell.length_c   1.000
_cell.angle_alpha   90.00
_cell.angle_beta   90.00
_cell.angle_gamma   90.00
#
_symmetry.space_group_name_H-M   'P 1'
#
loop_
_entity.id
_entity.type
_entity.pdbx_description
1 polymer ?
#
loop_
_entity_poly.entity_id
_entity_poly.type
_entity_poly.pdbx_seq_one_letter_code
_entity_poly.pdbx_strand_id
1 'polypeptide(L)'
;METMTSLEGSPSADRREPTLGRMSDLLATDSHVDAPVEFPTADAPGPDAPNGETPVAHSAPPAFPPPDPSAEAAARRRTTGLLTLLALAGLAVGVIMTILWLGTKGDVDEAATERDLAVAERDAAVESLDAVQTDLAGTSDTLATTEDELQETLDALRAAEGRIDEAPSATDAEIARLEAQLSELEAAATSAASENLRLKEELDALAVDPAPATPAEFDAAATPGFARWVGELLSSSSGSSRLGQEASTCFGTEIIGLIGVDAIGAGQNNASSGADRQIVIDAMITAAGTCGIDQSLIF
;
A
#
# COMPACT_ATOMS: atom_id res chain seq x y z
N MET A 1 -13.00 -47.66 34.76
CA MET A 1 -12.17 -46.55 35.26
C MET A 1 -11.63 -45.86 34.02
N GLU A 2 -12.48 -45.08 33.36
CA GLU A 2 -12.11 -44.25 32.20
C GLU A 2 -12.94 -42.96 32.30
N THR A 3 -12.23 -41.85 32.37
CA THR A 3 -12.71 -40.49 32.55
C THR A 3 -13.08 -39.90 31.20
N MET A 4 -14.33 -39.47 31.04
CA MET A 4 -14.77 -38.64 29.93
C MET A 4 -14.24 -37.21 30.12
N THR A 5 -13.29 -36.83 29.28
CA THR A 5 -12.81 -35.44 29.18
C THR A 5 -13.70 -34.72 28.17
N SER A 6 -14.60 -33.88 28.70
CA SER A 6 -15.42 -32.94 27.93
C SER A 6 -14.63 -31.64 27.74
N LEU A 7 -14.44 -31.23 26.49
CA LEU A 7 -13.74 -30.01 26.11
C LEU A 7 -14.51 -29.34 24.97
N GLU A 8 -14.43 -28.01 24.97
CA GLU A 8 -14.83 -27.06 23.92
C GLU A 8 -16.23 -26.45 24.01
N GLY A 9 -16.35 -25.48 24.93
CA GLY A 9 -17.26 -24.35 24.78
C GLY A 9 -16.61 -23.26 23.92
N SER A 10 -17.22 -22.93 22.79
CA SER A 10 -16.83 -21.79 21.94
C SER A 10 -17.41 -20.47 22.47
N PRO A 11 -16.64 -19.37 22.52
CA PRO A 11 -17.17 -18.05 22.84
C PRO A 11 -17.77 -17.38 21.58
N SER A 12 -19.07 -17.06 21.66
CA SER A 12 -19.78 -16.21 20.71
C SER A 12 -19.15 -14.81 20.67
N ALA A 13 -18.54 -14.46 19.54
CA ALA A 13 -18.13 -13.10 19.22
C ALA A 13 -19.33 -12.32 18.66
N ASP A 14 -19.84 -11.42 19.48
CA ASP A 14 -20.86 -10.41 19.17
C ASP A 14 -20.29 -9.41 18.13
N ARG A 15 -20.59 -9.65 16.85
CA ARG A 15 -20.15 -8.81 15.73
C ARG A 15 -21.22 -7.75 15.46
N ARG A 16 -21.06 -6.58 16.08
CA ARG A 16 -21.84 -5.37 15.76
C ARG A 16 -21.38 -4.80 14.42
N GLU A 17 -22.26 -4.82 13.43
CA GLU A 17 -22.11 -4.12 12.16
C GLU A 17 -22.25 -2.60 12.36
N PRO A 18 -21.34 -1.77 11.83
CA PRO A 18 -21.57 -0.34 11.71
C PRO A 18 -22.48 -0.06 10.51
N THR A 19 -23.60 0.59 10.79
CA THR A 19 -24.59 1.09 9.84
C THR A 19 -24.00 2.18 8.93
N LEU A 20 -23.45 1.76 7.79
CA LEU A 20 -23.08 2.63 6.65
C LEU A 20 -24.33 2.98 5.83
N GLY A 21 -25.20 3.80 6.40
CA GLY A 21 -26.42 4.24 5.74
C GLY A 21 -26.77 5.68 6.08
N ARG A 22 -26.20 6.62 5.29
CA ARG A 22 -26.63 8.02 5.02
C ARG A 22 -25.45 8.98 4.97
N MET A 23 -24.69 8.99 3.88
CA MET A 23 -23.86 10.16 3.52
C MET A 23 -23.82 10.43 2.01
N SER A 24 -24.83 9.99 1.25
CA SER A 24 -24.83 10.10 -0.22
C SER A 24 -25.68 11.24 -0.79
N ASP A 25 -26.35 12.06 0.03
CA ASP A 25 -27.34 13.05 -0.44
C ASP A 25 -26.91 14.53 -0.26
N LEU A 26 -25.63 14.85 -0.06
CA LEU A 26 -25.18 16.25 0.14
C LEU A 26 -24.22 16.81 -0.92
N LEU A 27 -23.97 16.09 -2.02
CA LEU A 27 -23.18 16.61 -3.14
C LEU A 27 -24.03 16.77 -4.40
N ALA A 28 -25.02 17.64 -4.33
CA ALA A 28 -25.68 18.17 -5.52
C ALA A 28 -25.75 19.70 -5.44
N THR A 29 -25.11 20.31 -6.44
CA THR A 29 -25.33 21.67 -6.96
C THR A 29 -24.96 22.86 -6.07
N ASP A 30 -23.75 23.39 -6.29
CA ASP A 30 -23.62 24.84 -6.55
C ASP A 30 -22.35 25.11 -7.38
N SER A 31 -22.47 25.03 -8.71
CA SER A 31 -21.45 25.49 -9.65
C SER A 31 -21.81 26.90 -10.13
N HIS A 32 -21.66 27.88 -9.24
CA HIS A 32 -21.65 29.29 -9.64
C HIS A 32 -20.24 29.65 -10.11
N VAL A 33 -20.06 29.64 -11.43
CA VAL A 33 -18.87 30.13 -12.11
C VAL A 33 -18.87 31.65 -12.02
N ASP A 34 -18.15 32.19 -11.04
CA ASP A 34 -17.90 33.63 -10.94
C ASP A 34 -16.87 34.04 -12.01
N ALA A 35 -17.20 35.14 -12.70
CA ALA A 35 -16.43 35.68 -13.81
C ALA A 35 -15.05 36.21 -13.37
N PRO A 36 -14.05 36.25 -14.27
CA PRO A 36 -12.76 36.84 -13.95
C PRO A 36 -12.89 38.34 -13.68
N VAL A 37 -12.44 38.76 -12.50
CA VAL A 37 -12.30 40.17 -12.11
C VAL A 37 -11.15 40.78 -12.93
N GLU A 38 -11.49 41.66 -13.88
CA GLU A 38 -10.54 42.53 -14.56
C GLU A 38 -10.02 43.58 -13.58
N PHE A 39 -8.70 43.59 -13.37
CA PHE A 39 -8.02 44.65 -12.60
C PHE A 39 -7.85 45.90 -13.49
N PRO A 40 -8.22 47.11 -13.01
CA PRO A 40 -7.87 48.34 -13.70
C PRO A 40 -6.36 48.56 -13.63
N THR A 41 -5.72 48.55 -14.79
CA THR A 41 -4.31 48.96 -14.96
C THR A 41 -4.24 50.47 -14.70
N ALA A 42 -3.64 50.87 -13.59
CA ALA A 42 -3.38 52.27 -13.30
C ALA A 42 -2.20 52.75 -14.18
N ASP A 43 -2.53 53.64 -15.12
CA ASP A 43 -1.60 54.44 -15.91
C ASP A 43 -0.60 55.18 -15.03
N ALA A 44 0.68 55.06 -15.39
CA ALA A 44 1.75 55.86 -14.83
C ALA A 44 1.68 57.29 -15.38
N PRO A 45 1.79 58.35 -14.55
CA PRO A 45 1.90 59.70 -15.06
C PRO A 45 3.30 59.94 -15.66
N GLY A 46 3.33 60.19 -16.97
CA GLY A 46 4.51 60.62 -17.70
C GLY A 46 4.98 62.04 -17.31
N PRO A 47 6.27 62.36 -17.53
CA PRO A 47 6.80 63.69 -17.22
C PRO A 47 6.60 64.63 -18.41
N ASP A 48 5.56 65.46 -18.36
CA ASP A 48 5.40 66.58 -19.29
C ASP A 48 5.96 67.87 -18.69
N ALA A 49 7.12 68.27 -19.23
CA ALA A 49 7.50 69.67 -19.30
C ALA A 49 6.74 70.34 -20.45
N PRO A 50 6.39 71.63 -20.32
CA PRO A 50 6.75 72.52 -21.41
C PRO A 50 7.34 73.84 -20.96
N ASN A 51 8.44 74.18 -21.62
CA ASN A 51 8.96 75.53 -21.77
C ASN A 51 7.90 76.46 -22.38
N GLY A 52 7.82 77.68 -21.86
CA GLY A 52 7.02 78.76 -22.41
C GLY A 52 7.68 80.10 -22.12
N GLU A 53 8.69 80.43 -22.93
CA GLU A 53 9.25 81.77 -23.05
C GLU A 53 8.19 82.78 -23.49
N THR A 54 8.20 84.00 -22.94
CA THR A 54 7.94 85.21 -23.73
C THR A 54 8.69 86.42 -23.16
N PRO A 55 9.04 87.42 -24.01
CA PRO A 55 9.99 88.49 -23.70
C PRO A 55 9.34 89.89 -23.61
N VAL A 56 10.18 90.93 -23.43
CA VAL A 56 9.94 92.39 -23.63
C VAL A 56 9.13 93.05 -22.48
N ALA A 57 9.41 94.26 -21.94
CA ALA A 57 10.07 95.45 -22.45
C ALA A 57 10.63 96.35 -21.33
N HIS A 58 11.72 97.05 -21.67
CA HIS A 58 12.24 98.21 -20.97
C HIS A 58 11.27 99.39 -20.98
N SER A 59 11.18 100.15 -19.87
CA SER A 59 10.71 101.54 -19.89
C SER A 59 11.42 102.36 -18.81
N ALA A 60 11.85 103.55 -19.22
CA ALA A 60 12.81 104.44 -18.59
C ALA A 60 12.32 105.11 -17.30
N PRO A 61 13.22 105.47 -16.37
CA PRO A 61 12.88 106.34 -15.24
C PRO A 61 12.91 107.83 -15.68
N PRO A 62 11.98 108.67 -15.19
CA PRO A 62 12.02 110.11 -15.43
C PRO A 62 13.04 110.82 -14.53
N ALA A 63 13.43 111.99 -15.03
CA ALA A 63 14.55 112.82 -14.62
C ALA A 63 14.44 113.43 -13.19
N PHE A 64 15.63 113.58 -12.60
CA PHE A 64 15.94 114.38 -11.42
C PHE A 64 15.66 115.87 -11.62
N PRO A 65 15.00 116.56 -10.67
CA PRO A 65 15.21 117.97 -10.40
C PRO A 65 16.31 118.20 -9.34
N PRO A 66 16.98 119.38 -9.33
CA PRO A 66 18.16 119.67 -8.51
C PRO A 66 17.86 119.83 -7.00
N PRO A 67 18.85 119.63 -6.12
CA PRO A 67 18.70 119.78 -4.68
C PRO A 67 18.74 121.26 -4.23
N ASP A 68 17.80 121.59 -3.36
CA ASP A 68 17.68 122.87 -2.64
C ASP A 68 18.54 122.82 -1.36
N PRO A 69 19.52 123.72 -1.14
CA PRO A 69 20.38 123.69 0.04
C PRO A 69 19.82 124.57 1.16
N SER A 70 18.80 124.10 1.89
CA SER A 70 18.40 124.74 3.15
C SER A 70 17.46 123.88 3.99
N ALA A 71 17.99 122.94 4.79
CA ALA A 71 17.32 122.45 6.00
C ALA A 71 18.24 121.59 6.90
N GLU A 72 19.51 121.96 7.07
CA GLU A 72 20.29 121.48 8.22
C GLU A 72 19.90 122.31 9.45
N ALA A 73 18.95 121.80 10.26
CA ALA A 73 18.90 121.99 11.73
C ALA A 73 17.56 121.52 12.35
N ALA A 74 17.17 120.23 12.20
CA ALA A 74 16.11 119.67 13.06
C ALA A 74 16.09 118.13 13.20
N ALA A 75 17.15 117.41 12.80
CA ALA A 75 17.09 115.95 12.61
C ALA A 75 17.97 115.13 13.57
N ARG A 76 18.08 115.52 14.85
CA ARG A 76 18.84 114.73 15.86
C ARG A 76 18.07 114.23 17.08
N ARG A 77 16.75 114.47 17.16
CA ARG A 77 15.91 113.89 18.23
C ARG A 77 14.81 112.93 17.75
N ARG A 78 14.62 112.75 16.44
CA ARG A 78 13.64 111.79 15.86
C ARG A 78 14.27 110.48 15.39
N THR A 79 15.58 110.43 15.17
CA THR A 79 16.30 109.24 14.70
C THR A 79 16.43 108.17 15.78
N THR A 80 16.57 108.54 17.04
CA THR A 80 16.62 107.59 18.17
C THR A 80 15.28 106.89 18.40
N GLY A 81 14.16 107.60 18.22
CA GLY A 81 12.81 107.02 18.34
C GLY A 81 12.44 106.07 17.20
N LEU A 82 13.02 106.30 16.01
CA LEU A 82 12.78 105.47 14.82
C LEU A 82 13.60 104.17 14.88
N LEU A 83 14.82 104.23 15.42
CA LEU A 83 15.65 103.05 15.67
C LEU A 83 15.10 102.16 16.79
N THR A 84 14.53 102.74 17.86
CA THR A 84 13.88 101.95 18.91
C THR A 84 12.60 101.28 18.41
N LEU A 85 11.80 101.96 17.57
CA LEU A 85 10.64 101.35 16.92
C LEU A 85 11.03 100.21 15.96
N LEU A 86 12.10 100.37 15.19
CA LEU A 86 12.63 99.30 14.32
C LEU A 86 13.16 98.11 15.12
N ALA A 87 13.84 98.35 16.24
CA ALA A 87 14.31 97.28 17.13
C ALA A 87 13.14 96.52 17.78
N LEU A 88 12.09 97.23 18.23
CA LEU A 88 10.86 96.62 18.75
C LEU A 88 10.09 95.85 17.67
N ALA A 89 10.02 96.39 16.45
CA ALA A 89 9.41 95.71 15.31
C ALA A 89 10.19 94.43 14.94
N GLY A 90 11.52 94.48 14.94
CA GLY A 90 12.37 93.31 14.70
C GLY A 90 12.20 92.23 15.77
N LEU A 91 12.10 92.62 17.04
CA LEU A 91 11.83 91.68 18.14
C LEU A 91 10.43 91.06 18.01
N ALA A 92 9.41 91.87 17.70
CA ALA A 92 8.06 91.38 17.47
C ALA A 92 8.00 90.38 16.30
N VAL A 93 8.68 90.67 15.19
CA VAL A 93 8.79 89.74 14.05
C VAL A 93 9.52 88.46 14.45
N GLY A 94 10.62 88.57 15.20
CA GLY A 94 11.35 87.40 15.71
C GLY A 94 10.51 86.50 16.62
N VAL A 95 9.70 87.09 17.52
CA VAL A 95 8.78 86.35 18.40
C VAL A 95 7.67 85.69 17.59
N ILE A 96 7.07 86.40 16.63
CA ILE A 96 6.03 85.85 15.74
C ILE A 96 6.58 84.67 14.93
N MET A 97 7.79 84.80 14.38
CA MET A 97 8.45 83.70 13.65
C MET A 97 8.77 82.51 14.55
N THR A 98 9.19 82.75 15.79
CA THR A 98 9.47 81.67 16.74
C THR A 98 8.19 80.91 17.13
N ILE A 99 7.07 81.61 17.31
CA ILE A 99 5.76 81.00 17.60
C ILE A 99 5.24 80.20 16.40
N LEU A 100 5.35 80.76 15.18
CA LEU A 100 5.01 80.05 13.94
C LEU A 100 5.85 78.79 13.75
N TRP A 101 7.16 78.87 13.99
CA TRP A 101 8.06 77.73 13.84
C TRP A 101 7.78 76.62 14.87
N LEU A 102 7.48 76.97 16.12
CA LEU A 102 7.07 76.01 17.14
C LEU A 102 5.74 75.32 16.79
N GLY A 103 4.77 76.06 16.24
CA GLY A 103 3.49 75.50 15.77
C GLY A 103 3.67 74.54 14.59
N THR A 104 4.43 74.96 13.56
CA THR A 104 4.69 74.11 12.39
C THR A 104 5.48 72.85 12.73
N LYS A 105 6.30 72.86 13.78
CA LYS A 105 7.01 71.65 14.22
C LYS A 105 6.09 70.65 14.91
N GLY A 106 5.16 71.13 15.74
CA GLY A 106 4.16 70.26 16.36
C GLY A 106 3.31 69.54 15.32
N ASP A 107 2.86 70.26 14.28
CA ASP A 107 2.06 69.67 13.19
C ASP A 107 2.87 68.66 12.35
N VAL A 108 4.17 68.90 12.15
CA VAL A 108 5.07 67.98 11.43
C VAL A 108 5.34 66.71 12.25
N ASP A 109 5.54 66.84 13.57
CA ASP A 109 5.77 65.69 14.45
C ASP A 109 4.49 64.83 14.59
N GLU A 110 3.30 65.46 14.65
CA GLU A 110 2.01 64.76 14.63
C GLU A 110 1.78 64.03 13.29
N ALA A 111 2.01 64.72 12.17
CA ALA A 111 1.89 64.11 10.84
C ALA A 111 2.90 62.97 10.62
N ALA A 112 4.10 63.07 11.20
CA ALA A 112 5.08 61.99 11.19
C ALA A 112 4.59 60.78 12.00
N THR A 113 3.99 61.03 13.17
CA THR A 113 3.43 59.98 14.03
C THR A 113 2.25 59.27 13.36
N GLU A 114 1.33 60.02 12.75
CA GLU A 114 0.19 59.46 12.00
C GLU A 114 0.66 58.62 10.81
N ARG A 115 1.67 59.09 10.07
CA ARG A 115 2.29 58.33 8.98
C ARG A 115 2.92 57.03 9.49
N ASP A 116 3.68 57.09 10.58
CA ASP A 116 4.37 55.92 11.11
C ASP A 116 3.36 54.87 11.63
N LEU A 117 2.24 55.30 12.22
CA LEU A 117 1.13 54.42 12.57
C LEU A 117 0.49 53.78 11.32
N ALA A 118 0.19 54.58 10.30
CA ALA A 118 -0.39 54.07 9.06
C ALA A 118 0.55 53.08 8.32
N VAL A 119 1.86 53.32 8.36
CA VAL A 119 2.87 52.38 7.84
C VAL A 119 2.88 51.09 8.64
N ALA A 120 2.85 51.17 9.97
CA ALA A 120 2.81 49.98 10.83
C ALA A 120 1.54 49.15 10.61
N GLU A 121 0.37 49.79 10.46
CA GLU A 121 -0.90 49.11 10.14
C GLU A 121 -0.85 48.44 8.76
N ARG A 122 -0.30 49.13 7.76
CA ARG A 122 -0.10 48.55 6.42
C ARG A 122 0.82 47.34 6.48
N ASP A 123 1.94 47.43 7.18
CA ASP A 123 2.92 46.35 7.28
C ASP A 123 2.32 45.12 7.99
N ALA A 124 1.53 45.34 9.05
CA ALA A 124 0.78 44.27 9.71
C ALA A 124 -0.29 43.63 8.80
N ALA A 125 -0.97 44.43 7.96
CA ALA A 125 -1.93 43.91 6.99
C ALA A 125 -1.25 43.09 5.88
N VAL A 126 -0.07 43.50 5.42
CA VAL A 126 0.74 42.75 4.44
C VAL A 126 1.18 41.41 5.05
N GLU A 127 1.70 41.42 6.28
CA GLU A 127 2.07 40.18 6.98
C GLU A 127 0.89 39.21 7.13
N SER A 128 -0.30 39.73 7.49
CA SER A 128 -1.52 38.93 7.56
C SER A 128 -1.92 38.35 6.20
N LEU A 129 -1.71 39.09 5.11
CA LEU A 129 -2.06 38.66 3.76
C LEU A 129 -1.10 37.55 3.29
N ASP A 130 0.20 37.68 3.55
CA ASP A 130 1.20 36.67 3.26
C ASP A 130 0.93 35.35 4.01
N ALA A 131 0.49 35.44 5.28
CA ALA A 131 0.08 34.28 6.06
C ALA A 131 -1.13 33.56 5.43
N VAL A 132 -2.17 34.31 5.06
CA VAL A 132 -3.36 33.74 4.41
C VAL A 132 -3.03 33.13 3.04
N GLN A 133 -2.14 33.74 2.26
CA GLN A 133 -1.69 33.16 0.99
C GLN A 133 -0.93 31.85 1.21
N THR A 134 -0.08 31.79 2.22
CA THR A 134 0.65 30.58 2.58
C THR A 134 -0.30 29.46 3.00
N ASP A 135 -1.30 29.77 3.82
CA ASP A 135 -2.32 28.81 4.24
C ASP A 135 -3.17 28.33 3.05
N LEU A 136 -3.56 29.25 2.15
CA LEU A 136 -4.33 28.90 0.95
C LEU A 136 -3.52 27.99 0.02
N ALA A 137 -2.23 28.27 -0.19
CA ALA A 137 -1.35 27.40 -0.96
C ALA A 137 -1.22 26.02 -0.31
N GLY A 138 -1.02 25.95 1.02
CA GLY A 138 -0.93 24.68 1.74
C GLY A 138 -2.22 23.85 1.69
N THR A 139 -3.39 24.49 1.79
CA THR A 139 -4.68 23.81 1.64
C THR A 139 -4.92 23.32 0.21
N SER A 140 -4.52 24.11 -0.80
CA SER A 140 -4.56 23.70 -2.20
C SER A 140 -3.69 22.47 -2.47
N ASP A 141 -2.46 22.46 -1.96
CA ASP A 141 -1.54 21.30 -2.10
C ASP A 141 -2.10 20.05 -1.39
N THR A 142 -2.71 20.24 -0.22
CA THR A 142 -3.37 19.15 0.52
C THR A 142 -4.55 18.58 -0.27
N LEU A 143 -5.36 19.43 -0.89
CA LEU A 143 -6.49 19.02 -1.72
C LEU A 143 -6.01 18.26 -2.97
N ALA A 144 -4.98 18.75 -3.65
CA ALA A 144 -4.40 18.06 -4.81
C ALA A 144 -3.86 16.68 -4.43
N THR A 145 -3.16 16.57 -3.30
CA THR A 145 -2.68 15.28 -2.77
C THR A 145 -3.85 14.33 -2.46
N THR A 146 -4.91 14.86 -1.84
CA THR A 146 -6.11 14.06 -1.51
C THR A 146 -6.84 13.58 -2.77
N GLU A 147 -6.88 14.41 -3.82
CA GLU A 147 -7.46 14.05 -5.11
C GLU A 147 -6.68 12.92 -5.78
N ASP A 148 -5.35 13.00 -5.78
CA ASP A 148 -4.47 11.94 -6.30
C ASP A 148 -4.68 10.61 -5.54
N GLU A 149 -4.73 10.66 -4.20
CA GLU A 149 -5.01 9.48 -3.36
C GLU A 149 -6.40 8.89 -3.65
N LEU A 150 -7.41 9.74 -3.82
CA LEU A 150 -8.76 9.29 -4.18
C LEU A 150 -8.79 8.63 -5.56
N GLN A 151 -8.04 9.18 -6.52
CA GLN A 151 -7.95 8.59 -7.85
C GLN A 151 -7.23 7.22 -7.82
N GLU A 152 -6.15 7.10 -7.04
CA GLU A 152 -5.45 5.82 -6.84
C GLU A 152 -6.39 4.77 -6.22
N THR A 153 -7.17 5.15 -5.20
CA THR A 153 -8.12 4.22 -4.56
C THR A 153 -9.25 3.80 -5.51
N LEU A 154 -9.74 4.70 -6.37
CA LEU A 154 -10.74 4.37 -7.40
C LEU A 154 -10.19 3.38 -8.43
N ASP A 155 -8.94 3.56 -8.88
CA ASP A 155 -8.33 2.66 -9.85
C ASP A 155 -8.06 1.28 -9.23
N ALA A 156 -7.64 1.23 -7.97
CA ALA A 156 -7.52 -0.02 -7.23
C ALA A 156 -8.88 -0.73 -7.09
N LEU A 157 -9.96 0.01 -6.86
CA LEU A 157 -11.31 -0.54 -6.75
C LEU A 157 -11.80 -1.11 -8.09
N ARG A 158 -11.59 -0.41 -9.22
CA ARG A 158 -11.92 -0.92 -10.57
C ARG A 158 -11.13 -2.18 -10.91
N ALA A 159 -9.86 -2.24 -10.54
CA ALA A 159 -9.04 -3.44 -10.74
C ALA A 159 -9.51 -4.62 -9.86
N ALA A 160 -10.03 -4.35 -8.66
CA ALA A 160 -10.64 -5.37 -7.83
C ALA A 160 -11.97 -5.88 -8.41
N GLU A 161 -12.82 -4.98 -8.90
CA GLU A 161 -14.10 -5.33 -9.55
C GLU A 161 -13.88 -6.22 -10.78
N GLY A 162 -12.94 -5.88 -11.67
CA GLY A 162 -12.61 -6.72 -12.83
C GLY A 162 -12.13 -8.13 -12.46
N ARG A 163 -11.46 -8.30 -11.31
CA ARG A 163 -11.08 -9.64 -10.80
C ARG A 163 -12.27 -10.42 -10.25
N ILE A 164 -13.23 -9.73 -9.64
CA ILE A 164 -14.46 -10.35 -9.14
C ILE A 164 -15.32 -10.82 -10.31
N ASP A 165 -15.42 -10.04 -11.39
CA ASP A 165 -16.19 -10.40 -12.58
C ASP A 165 -15.59 -11.60 -13.34
N GLU A 166 -14.26 -11.78 -13.32
CA GLU A 166 -13.56 -12.91 -13.96
C GLU A 166 -13.51 -14.18 -13.07
N ALA A 167 -13.77 -14.07 -11.77
CA ALA A 167 -13.72 -15.23 -10.88
C ALA A 167 -14.80 -16.30 -11.19
N PRO A 168 -16.05 -15.92 -11.54
CA PRO A 168 -17.07 -16.87 -11.98
C PRO A 168 -16.68 -17.62 -13.26
N SER A 169 -16.19 -16.93 -14.30
CA SER A 169 -15.80 -17.59 -15.56
C SER A 169 -14.68 -18.61 -15.37
N ALA A 170 -13.67 -18.27 -14.57
CA ALA A 170 -12.59 -19.20 -14.21
C ALA A 170 -13.12 -20.41 -13.43
N THR A 171 -14.05 -20.19 -12.51
CA THR A 171 -14.67 -21.26 -11.69
C THR A 171 -15.55 -22.18 -12.53
N ASP A 172 -16.39 -21.60 -13.40
CA ASP A 172 -17.29 -22.33 -14.29
C ASP A 172 -16.50 -23.20 -15.29
N ALA A 173 -15.37 -22.69 -15.80
CA ALA A 173 -14.48 -23.45 -16.67
C ALA A 173 -13.85 -24.66 -15.94
N GLU A 174 -13.47 -24.51 -14.67
CA GLU A 174 -12.93 -25.61 -13.88
C GLU A 174 -14.01 -26.64 -13.52
N ILE A 175 -15.23 -26.19 -13.19
CA ILE A 175 -16.38 -27.08 -12.98
C ILE A 175 -16.65 -27.91 -14.24
N ALA A 176 -16.73 -27.28 -15.42
CA ALA A 176 -16.95 -27.98 -16.67
C ALA A 176 -15.83 -28.99 -16.99
N ARG A 177 -14.58 -28.64 -16.66
CA ARG A 177 -13.42 -29.54 -16.80
C ARG A 177 -13.53 -30.76 -15.87
N LEU A 178 -13.92 -30.55 -14.62
CA LEU A 178 -14.09 -31.62 -13.63
C LEU A 178 -15.27 -32.55 -14.00
N GLU A 179 -16.38 -31.99 -14.48
CA GLU A 179 -17.52 -32.76 -14.97
C GLU A 179 -17.14 -33.65 -16.16
N ALA A 180 -16.35 -33.13 -17.11
CA ALA A 180 -15.85 -33.91 -18.24
C ALA A 180 -14.93 -35.07 -17.78
N GLN A 181 -14.03 -34.82 -16.82
CA GLN A 181 -13.16 -35.86 -16.26
C GLN A 181 -13.97 -36.94 -15.51
N LEU A 182 -14.99 -36.55 -14.75
CA LEU A 182 -15.87 -37.50 -14.07
C LEU A 182 -16.60 -38.38 -15.08
N SER A 183 -17.12 -37.80 -16.17
CA SER A 183 -17.79 -38.56 -17.22
C SER A 183 -16.84 -39.54 -17.93
N GLU A 184 -15.60 -39.14 -18.19
CA GLU A 184 -14.58 -40.02 -18.77
C GLU A 184 -14.21 -41.17 -17.82
N LEU A 185 -14.05 -40.87 -16.52
CA LEU A 185 -13.72 -41.88 -15.51
C LEU A 185 -14.85 -42.90 -15.34
N GLU A 186 -16.11 -42.46 -15.37
CA GLU A 186 -17.27 -43.35 -15.31
C GLU A 186 -17.34 -44.28 -16.52
N ALA A 187 -17.06 -43.76 -17.72
CA ALA A 187 -16.98 -44.56 -18.94
C ALA A 187 -15.84 -45.59 -18.87
N ALA A 188 -14.66 -45.18 -18.39
CA ALA A 188 -13.52 -46.07 -18.22
C ALA A 188 -13.79 -47.17 -17.17
N ALA A 189 -14.41 -46.83 -16.04
CA ALA A 189 -14.79 -47.79 -15.01
C ALA A 189 -15.80 -48.82 -15.54
N THR A 190 -16.80 -48.37 -16.31
CA THR A 190 -17.78 -49.25 -16.95
C THR A 190 -17.11 -50.20 -17.95
N SER A 191 -16.19 -49.68 -18.77
CA SER A 191 -15.40 -50.49 -19.70
C SER A 191 -14.58 -51.55 -18.97
N ALA A 192 -13.83 -51.16 -17.94
CA ALA A 192 -13.01 -52.07 -17.15
C ALA A 192 -13.85 -53.15 -16.43
N ALA A 193 -15.03 -52.80 -15.92
CA ALA A 193 -15.94 -53.77 -15.32
C ALA A 193 -16.40 -54.82 -16.34
N SER A 194 -16.75 -54.39 -17.56
CA SER A 194 -17.14 -55.32 -18.64
C SER A 194 -15.99 -56.24 -19.07
N GLU A 195 -14.76 -55.72 -19.11
CA GLU A 195 -13.58 -56.50 -19.46
C GLU A 195 -13.24 -57.53 -18.38
N ASN A 196 -13.34 -57.17 -17.11
CA ASN A 196 -13.14 -58.11 -16.00
C ASN A 196 -14.15 -59.26 -16.05
N LEU A 197 -15.42 -58.99 -16.38
CA LEU A 197 -16.42 -60.05 -16.57
C LEU A 197 -16.05 -60.97 -17.72
N ARG A 198 -15.64 -60.40 -18.86
CA ARG A 198 -15.19 -61.17 -20.03
C ARG A 198 -13.99 -62.05 -19.72
N LEU A 199 -12.97 -61.49 -19.07
CA LEU A 199 -11.76 -62.21 -18.67
C LEU A 199 -12.07 -63.32 -17.66
N LYS A 200 -13.04 -63.08 -16.75
CA LYS A 200 -13.49 -64.11 -15.82
C LYS A 200 -14.16 -65.27 -16.53
N GLU A 201 -15.04 -65.00 -17.50
CA GLU A 201 -15.67 -66.05 -18.33
C GLU A 201 -14.63 -66.83 -19.14
N GLU A 202 -13.63 -66.15 -19.72
CA GLU A 202 -12.51 -66.80 -20.41
C GLU A 202 -11.70 -67.71 -19.46
N LEU A 203 -11.42 -67.22 -18.24
CA LEU A 203 -10.69 -67.99 -17.24
C LEU A 203 -11.49 -69.22 -16.77
N ASP A 204 -12.79 -69.07 -16.52
CA ASP A 204 -13.68 -70.17 -16.14
C ASP A 204 -13.79 -71.22 -17.25
N ALA A 205 -13.74 -70.81 -18.53
CA ALA A 205 -13.71 -71.73 -19.67
C ALA A 205 -12.37 -72.48 -19.81
N LEU A 206 -11.27 -71.84 -19.39
CA LEU A 206 -9.92 -72.42 -19.37
C LEU A 206 -9.67 -73.30 -18.14
N ALA A 207 -10.47 -73.16 -17.08
CA ALA A 207 -10.45 -74.03 -15.91
C ALA A 207 -10.95 -75.43 -16.27
N VAL A 208 -10.10 -76.19 -16.97
CA VAL A 208 -10.20 -77.64 -17.10
C VAL A 208 -10.08 -78.24 -15.71
N ASP A 209 -11.10 -79.01 -15.31
CA ASP A 209 -11.23 -79.75 -14.05
C ASP A 209 -9.86 -80.27 -13.57
N PRO A 210 -9.21 -79.62 -12.58
CA PRO A 210 -7.93 -80.07 -12.12
C PRO A 210 -8.15 -81.39 -11.41
N ALA A 211 -7.73 -82.47 -12.06
CA ALA A 211 -7.59 -83.77 -11.41
C ALA A 211 -6.90 -83.55 -10.04
N PRO A 212 -7.38 -84.20 -8.96
CA PRO A 212 -6.94 -83.88 -7.61
C PRO A 212 -5.43 -84.05 -7.50
N ALA A 213 -4.72 -82.92 -7.56
CA ALA A 213 -3.29 -82.89 -7.36
C ALA A 213 -3.04 -83.14 -5.87
N THR A 214 -2.33 -84.23 -5.60
CA THR A 214 -1.66 -84.40 -4.32
C THR A 214 -0.78 -83.17 -4.09
N PRO A 215 -0.76 -82.57 -2.87
CA PRO A 215 0.02 -81.37 -2.62
C PRO A 215 1.50 -81.68 -2.88
N ALA A 216 2.02 -81.17 -4.00
CA ALA A 216 3.44 -81.24 -4.28
C ALA A 216 4.13 -80.24 -3.34
N GLU A 217 5.04 -80.72 -2.51
CA GLU A 217 5.92 -79.84 -1.75
C GLU A 217 6.68 -78.94 -2.73
N PHE A 218 6.58 -77.63 -2.52
CA PHE A 218 7.26 -76.67 -3.38
C PHE A 218 8.78 -76.76 -3.16
N ASP A 219 9.50 -77.16 -4.20
CA ASP A 219 10.97 -77.19 -4.17
C ASP A 219 11.54 -75.79 -4.46
N ALA A 220 11.88 -75.07 -3.40
CA ALA A 220 12.49 -73.75 -3.51
C ALA A 220 13.87 -73.79 -4.21
N ALA A 221 14.59 -74.91 -4.13
CA ALA A 221 15.88 -75.07 -4.80
C ALA A 221 15.73 -75.21 -6.32
N ALA A 222 14.60 -75.76 -6.79
CA ALA A 222 14.26 -75.83 -8.21
C ALA A 222 13.84 -74.47 -8.79
N THR A 223 13.51 -73.48 -7.95
CA THR A 223 12.94 -72.20 -8.37
C THR A 223 13.61 -70.98 -7.71
N PRO A 224 14.92 -70.75 -7.93
CA PRO A 224 15.67 -69.67 -7.28
C PRO A 224 15.14 -68.26 -7.61
N GLY A 225 14.52 -68.09 -8.79
CA GLY A 225 13.88 -66.83 -9.16
C GLY A 225 12.68 -66.47 -8.29
N PHE A 226 11.88 -67.46 -7.89
CA PHE A 226 10.74 -67.25 -7.00
C PHE A 226 11.20 -67.03 -5.56
N ALA A 227 12.17 -67.81 -5.08
CA ALA A 227 12.78 -67.59 -3.78
C ALA A 227 13.37 -66.17 -3.64
N ARG A 228 14.07 -65.69 -4.68
CA ARG A 228 14.54 -64.30 -4.71
C ARG A 228 13.40 -63.28 -4.60
N TRP A 229 12.32 -63.46 -5.36
CA TRP A 229 11.17 -62.56 -5.32
C TRP A 229 10.51 -62.54 -3.94
N VAL A 230 10.34 -63.70 -3.30
CA VAL A 230 9.82 -63.79 -1.91
C VAL A 230 10.72 -63.03 -0.94
N GLY A 231 12.04 -63.19 -1.06
CA GLY A 231 12.99 -62.47 -0.21
C GLY A 231 12.97 -60.96 -0.42
N GLU A 232 12.86 -60.49 -1.67
CA GLU A 232 12.71 -59.08 -2.01
C GLU A 232 11.38 -58.51 -1.48
N LEU A 233 10.27 -59.23 -1.66
CA LEU A 233 8.96 -58.82 -1.20
C LEU A 233 8.93 -58.64 0.33
N LEU A 234 9.43 -59.63 1.07
CA LEU A 234 9.44 -59.61 2.54
C LEU A 234 10.37 -58.51 3.08
N SER A 235 11.53 -58.32 2.45
CA SER A 235 12.45 -57.21 2.77
C SER A 235 11.88 -55.84 2.40
N SER A 236 11.00 -55.77 1.40
CA SER A 236 10.40 -54.49 0.95
C SER A 236 9.24 -54.01 1.79
N SER A 237 8.66 -54.90 2.62
CA SER A 237 7.51 -54.54 3.46
C SER A 237 7.84 -53.46 4.50
N SER A 238 9.11 -53.30 4.86
CA SER A 238 9.66 -52.27 5.76
C SER A 238 10.36 -51.10 5.04
N GLY A 239 10.43 -51.09 3.68
CA GLY A 239 11.05 -50.00 2.91
C GLY A 239 11.69 -50.43 1.59
N SER A 240 12.61 -49.62 1.04
CA SER A 240 13.38 -50.02 -0.15
C SER A 240 14.29 -51.21 0.20
N SER A 241 14.12 -52.35 -0.48
CA SER A 241 14.90 -53.56 -0.17
C SER A 241 16.40 -53.27 -0.16
N ARG A 242 17.07 -53.61 0.95
CA ARG A 242 18.51 -53.39 1.15
C ARG A 242 19.34 -54.65 0.97
N LEU A 243 18.68 -55.78 0.66
CA LEU A 243 19.35 -57.05 0.48
C LEU A 243 19.93 -57.16 -0.93
N GLY A 244 21.19 -57.60 -1.02
CA GLY A 244 21.79 -57.97 -2.29
C GLY A 244 21.14 -59.22 -2.89
N GLN A 245 21.29 -59.43 -4.19
CA GLN A 245 20.63 -60.51 -4.94
C GLN A 245 20.84 -61.91 -4.33
N GLU A 246 22.05 -62.21 -3.86
CA GLU A 246 22.38 -63.49 -3.20
C GLU A 246 21.73 -63.62 -1.82
N ALA A 247 21.69 -62.52 -1.06
CA ALA A 247 21.05 -62.47 0.26
C ALA A 247 19.53 -62.64 0.14
N SER A 248 18.87 -61.97 -0.81
CA SER A 248 17.43 -62.12 -1.07
C SER A 248 17.06 -63.55 -1.49
N THR A 249 17.92 -64.19 -2.30
CA THR A 249 17.69 -65.58 -2.75
C THR A 249 17.83 -66.57 -1.60
N CYS A 250 18.87 -66.43 -0.76
CA CYS A 250 19.04 -67.24 0.45
C CYS A 250 17.85 -67.05 1.39
N PHE A 251 17.49 -65.79 1.66
CA PHE A 251 16.44 -65.43 2.60
C PHE A 251 15.08 -66.00 2.21
N GLY A 252 14.67 -65.84 0.94
CA GLY A 252 13.41 -66.39 0.49
C GLY A 252 13.40 -67.93 0.39
N THR A 253 14.55 -68.56 0.10
CA THR A 253 14.65 -70.03 0.10
C THR A 253 14.42 -70.60 1.50
N GLU A 254 15.05 -69.99 2.52
CA GLU A 254 14.87 -70.41 3.91
C GLU A 254 13.45 -70.18 4.42
N ILE A 255 12.84 -69.04 4.11
CA ILE A 255 11.45 -68.79 4.54
C ILE A 255 10.48 -69.78 3.90
N ILE A 256 10.63 -70.06 2.60
CA ILE A 256 9.80 -71.07 1.93
C ILE A 256 10.04 -72.45 2.54
N GLY A 257 11.28 -72.80 2.89
CA GLY A 257 11.59 -74.06 3.55
C GLY A 257 11.04 -74.19 4.97
N LEU A 258 10.95 -73.09 5.72
CA LEU A 258 10.49 -73.07 7.11
C LEU A 258 8.97 -73.14 7.25
N ILE A 259 8.23 -72.37 6.43
CA ILE A 259 6.78 -72.21 6.59
C ILE A 259 5.96 -72.60 5.37
N GLY A 260 6.60 -72.82 4.22
CA GLY A 260 5.92 -73.09 2.97
C GLY A 260 5.26 -71.85 2.36
N VAL A 261 4.93 -71.93 1.06
CA VAL A 261 4.31 -70.82 0.31
C VAL A 261 2.90 -70.47 0.80
N ASP A 262 2.15 -71.44 1.30
CA ASP A 262 0.78 -71.23 1.78
C ASP A 262 0.74 -70.36 3.04
N ALA A 263 1.68 -70.58 3.97
CA ALA A 263 1.78 -69.79 5.20
C ALA A 263 2.26 -68.36 4.93
N ILE A 264 3.14 -68.16 3.93
CA ILE A 264 3.55 -66.82 3.49
C ILE A 264 2.33 -66.05 2.95
N GLY A 265 1.51 -66.69 2.11
CA GLY A 265 0.28 -66.08 1.58
C GLY A 265 -0.74 -65.79 2.67
N ALA A 266 -0.91 -66.70 3.63
CA ALA A 266 -1.83 -66.51 4.76
C ALA A 266 -1.39 -65.36 5.68
N GLY A 267 -0.09 -65.23 5.98
CA GLY A 267 0.43 -64.18 6.86
C GLY A 267 0.44 -62.78 6.23
N GLN A 268 0.64 -62.68 4.91
CA GLN A 268 0.67 -61.42 4.16
C GLN A 268 -0.72 -60.84 3.83
N ASN A 269 -1.78 -61.61 4.03
CA ASN A 269 -3.13 -61.10 3.85
C ASN A 269 -3.46 -60.06 4.93
N ASN A 270 -4.02 -58.90 4.57
CA ASN A 270 -4.45 -57.87 5.52
C ASN A 270 -5.51 -58.37 6.53
N ALA A 271 -6.19 -59.47 6.19
CA ALA A 271 -7.13 -60.17 7.08
C ALA A 271 -6.48 -61.25 7.97
N SER A 272 -5.16 -61.41 7.96
CA SER A 272 -4.44 -62.47 8.68
C SER A 272 -4.60 -62.35 10.19
N SER A 273 -4.58 -63.48 10.89
CA SER A 273 -4.59 -63.47 12.36
C SER A 273 -3.23 -62.99 12.89
N GLY A 274 -3.19 -62.51 14.13
CA GLY A 274 -1.92 -62.16 14.78
C GLY A 274 -0.95 -63.35 14.87
N ALA A 275 -1.48 -64.58 14.93
CA ALA A 275 -0.68 -65.81 14.95
C ALA A 275 -0.02 -66.10 13.59
N ASP A 276 -0.75 -65.91 12.48
CA ASP A 276 -0.21 -66.13 11.13
C ASP A 276 0.90 -65.13 10.79
N ARG A 277 0.74 -63.87 11.22
CA ARG A 277 1.80 -62.85 11.11
C ARG A 277 3.02 -63.22 11.93
N GLN A 278 2.83 -63.74 13.15
CA GLN A 278 3.94 -64.11 14.02
C GLN A 278 4.74 -65.27 13.43
N ILE A 279 4.08 -66.26 12.80
CA ILE A 279 4.74 -67.37 12.10
C ILE A 279 5.66 -66.85 10.99
N VAL A 280 5.21 -65.85 10.20
CA VAL A 280 6.05 -65.23 9.16
C VAL A 280 7.22 -64.46 9.77
N ILE A 281 7.00 -63.69 10.84
CA ILE A 281 8.06 -62.93 11.53
C ILE A 281 9.11 -63.86 12.12
N ASP A 282 8.70 -64.94 12.79
CA ASP A 282 9.62 -65.91 13.39
C ASP A 282 10.45 -66.64 12.30
N ALA A 283 9.83 -66.93 11.16
CA ALA A 283 10.53 -67.48 10.00
C ALA A 283 11.54 -66.48 9.40
N MET A 284 11.17 -65.19 9.31
CA MET A 284 12.08 -64.13 8.85
C MET A 284 13.29 -63.98 9.77
N ILE A 285 13.10 -63.98 11.09
CA ILE A 285 14.20 -63.90 12.07
C ILE A 285 15.14 -65.11 11.93
N THR A 286 14.57 -66.30 11.80
CA THR A 286 15.33 -67.55 11.65
C THR A 286 16.12 -67.58 10.35
N ALA A 287 15.48 -67.24 9.23
CA ALA A 287 16.10 -67.17 7.91
C ALA A 287 17.22 -66.12 7.84
N ALA A 288 17.03 -64.96 8.47
CA ALA A 288 18.05 -63.92 8.56
C ALA A 288 19.32 -64.43 9.25
N GLY A 289 19.17 -65.16 10.36
CA GLY A 289 20.26 -65.78 11.09
C GLY A 289 21.02 -66.82 10.25
N THR A 290 20.29 -67.68 9.52
CA THR A 290 20.88 -68.70 8.64
C THR A 290 21.65 -68.08 7.48
N CYS A 291 21.12 -67.00 6.90
CA CYS A 291 21.73 -66.32 5.74
C CYS A 291 22.76 -65.24 6.11
N GLY A 292 23.05 -65.02 7.41
CA GLY A 292 23.99 -64.00 7.87
C GLY A 292 23.55 -62.56 7.58
N ILE A 293 22.24 -62.32 7.51
CA ILE A 293 21.64 -61.02 7.24
C ILE A 293 21.45 -60.28 8.57
N ASP A 294 21.88 -59.02 8.63
CA ASP A 294 21.61 -58.15 9.77
C ASP A 294 20.09 -57.90 9.88
N GLN A 295 19.50 -58.22 11.03
CA GLN A 295 18.06 -58.09 11.28
C GLN A 295 17.56 -56.64 11.15
N SER A 296 18.44 -55.65 11.32
CA SER A 296 18.14 -54.22 11.11
C SER A 296 17.94 -53.84 9.63
N LEU A 297 18.21 -54.76 8.70
CA LEU A 297 17.92 -54.60 7.27
C LEU A 297 16.55 -55.18 6.88
N ILE A 298 15.88 -55.86 7.81
CA ILE A 298 14.59 -56.54 7.58
C ILE A 298 13.46 -55.82 8.34
N PHE A 299 13.72 -55.34 9.55
CA PHE A 299 12.79 -54.58 10.40
C PHE A 299 13.27 -53.15 10.59
#